data_AF-A0A2V8BRX2-F1
#
_entry.id   AF-A0A2V8BRX2-F1
#
_cell.length_a   1.000
_cell.length_b   1.000
_cell.length_c   1.000
_cell.angle_alpha   90.00
_cell.angle_beta   90.00
_cell.angle_gamma   90.00
#
_symmetry.space_group_name_H-M   'P 1'
#
loop_
_entity.id
_entity.type
_entity.pdbx_description
1 polymer ?
#
loop_
_entity_poly.entity_id
_entity_poly.type
_entity_poly.pdbx_seq_one_letter_code
_entity_poly.pdbx_strand_id
1 'polypeptide(L)'
;IALTALFDAPSRAQTTAISLVQHAAKDAGVTTSSSLTFPANNTAGNLIVVAARSGKSSEVFSVSDSVGNTYRQAAQIDVSVDAPAGDTLAIFYAEGIKSGFNTVTVADSISGATLRFAILEYSGLASANSLEAGAAAQGTSASPNSGSVATTANGDLLIGAIMSGEERTFFPGSGYTIRDQIPAPPNTKLMLEDEIQISAGSASATASISASANWGAAVAAFRRAANAPPPAADMTLSKTHSGTFTQGQVGASYTLIVTNSGGGSSNGAVTVTDAVPNGLTPTALNGTGWTCGLPSRTCSRSDSLAAGASYSPITLTVNVAGNAPSSVTNTATVSGGGESNTSNDSASDVTSINGTSDTTPPSAPGSLTATEAGGSQINLSWVASTDNVGVAHYHIEQCLSSRCSNFTEIATVGSNPISGPLSASPNPSYFRDASGKPIILNGSHTWNNLQDWGTNGTPQSFDFNAFVQDLSAHRHNFTLLWRTELATFCGLPSTASSPPDFTVDLHPWQRTGPGTATDGKPRFDLSKLSQPYFDRLRTRVQALNNAGIYVGVFLFTGEWLNVYRCATDGYPFSGPNNINGIDDSGGSNSITMTAPNAITAIQDAYVQKLVDTLNDLPNILWKVS
;
A
#
# COMPACT_ATOMS: atom_id res chain seq x y z
N ILE A 1 16.70 -10.14 -45.50
CA ILE A 1 16.05 -8.81 -45.35
C ILE A 1 16.57 -8.26 -44.04
N ALA A 2 17.44 -7.24 -44.11
CA ALA A 2 18.11 -6.65 -42.97
C ALA A 2 17.12 -5.78 -42.20
N LEU A 3 17.05 -5.95 -40.88
CA LEU A 3 16.30 -5.08 -39.98
C LEU A 3 17.25 -3.97 -39.53
N THR A 4 17.16 -2.80 -40.17
CA THR A 4 17.91 -1.61 -39.78
C THR A 4 17.17 -0.94 -38.62
N ALA A 5 17.69 -1.07 -37.40
CA ALA A 5 17.27 -0.22 -36.29
C ALA A 5 17.91 1.16 -36.49
N LEU A 6 17.11 2.14 -36.90
CA LEU A 6 17.46 3.55 -36.82
C LEU A 6 17.36 3.96 -35.34
N PHE A 7 18.51 4.14 -34.70
CA PHE A 7 18.56 4.94 -33.48
C PHE A 7 18.43 6.39 -33.90
N ASP A 8 17.34 7.05 -33.50
CA ASP A 8 17.27 8.51 -33.54
C ASP A 8 18.42 9.04 -32.66
N ALA A 9 19.30 9.83 -33.27
CA ALA A 9 20.22 10.67 -32.51
C ALA A 9 19.39 11.58 -31.59
N PRO A 10 19.87 11.92 -30.37
CA PRO A 10 19.17 12.86 -29.52
C PRO A 10 18.93 14.13 -30.34
N SER A 11 17.66 14.52 -30.47
CA SER A 11 17.29 15.76 -31.14
C SER A 11 18.13 16.87 -30.54
N ARG A 12 18.86 17.60 -31.39
CA ARG A 12 19.41 18.90 -30.98
C ARG A 12 18.23 19.66 -30.39
N ALA A 13 18.29 19.95 -29.09
CA ALA A 13 17.30 20.77 -28.40
C ALA A 13 17.10 22.04 -29.23
N GLN A 14 15.98 22.10 -29.93
CA GLN A 14 15.60 23.26 -30.70
C GLN A 14 15.34 24.34 -29.65
N THR A 15 16.19 25.36 -29.62
CA THR A 15 16.07 26.50 -28.72
C THR A 15 14.87 27.35 -29.16
N THR A 16 13.65 26.86 -28.92
CA THR A 16 12.42 27.58 -29.18
C THR A 16 12.30 28.72 -28.18
N ALA A 17 12.08 29.93 -28.68
CA ALA A 17 11.75 31.08 -27.84
C ALA A 17 10.44 30.81 -27.08
N ILE A 18 10.31 31.39 -25.89
CA ILE A 18 9.04 31.32 -25.15
C ILE A 18 7.97 32.06 -25.93
N SER A 19 6.79 31.46 -26.05
CA SER A 19 5.63 32.10 -26.65
C SER A 19 4.35 31.65 -25.95
N LEU A 20 3.46 32.61 -25.70
CA LEU A 20 2.06 32.32 -25.40
C LEU A 20 1.43 31.66 -26.63
N VAL A 21 0.84 30.48 -26.44
CA VAL A 21 0.22 29.67 -27.50
C VAL A 21 -1.26 29.99 -27.60
N GLN A 22 -1.94 29.99 -26.45
CA GLN A 22 -3.36 30.30 -26.34
C GLN A 22 -3.71 30.63 -24.90
N HIS A 23 -4.84 31.31 -24.71
CA HIS A 23 -5.41 31.57 -23.41
C HIS A 23 -6.93 31.66 -23.50
N ALA A 24 -7.59 31.51 -22.37
CA ALA A 24 -9.00 31.79 -22.20
C ALA A 24 -9.25 32.27 -20.76
N ALA A 25 -10.30 33.06 -20.56
CA ALA A 25 -10.68 33.57 -19.25
C ALA A 25 -12.18 33.52 -19.01
N LYS A 26 -12.58 33.49 -17.73
CA LYS A 26 -13.98 33.38 -17.33
C LYS A 26 -14.26 34.12 -16.02
N ASP A 27 -15.30 34.95 -16.02
CA ASP A 27 -16.03 35.29 -14.80
C ASP A 27 -17.14 34.27 -14.61
N ALA A 28 -17.01 33.41 -13.59
CA ALA A 28 -17.97 32.35 -13.31
C ALA A 28 -19.10 32.81 -12.39
N GLY A 29 -19.10 34.08 -11.95
CA GLY A 29 -20.06 34.60 -11.00
C GLY A 29 -19.96 33.89 -9.65
N VAL A 30 -21.10 33.73 -8.97
CA VAL A 30 -21.16 33.06 -7.66
C VAL A 30 -21.31 31.55 -7.87
N THR A 31 -20.21 30.82 -7.69
CA THR A 31 -20.15 29.36 -7.80
C THR A 31 -18.91 28.85 -7.06
N THR A 32 -18.94 27.61 -6.58
CA THR A 32 -17.76 26.96 -5.98
C THR A 32 -16.95 26.15 -6.97
N SER A 33 -17.43 26.02 -8.22
CA SER A 33 -16.72 25.30 -9.26
C SER A 33 -17.13 25.80 -10.65
N SER A 34 -16.15 25.88 -11.55
CA SER A 34 -16.41 26.15 -12.96
C SER A 34 -15.31 25.60 -13.85
N SER A 35 -15.69 25.27 -15.08
CA SER A 35 -14.76 24.79 -16.10
C SER A 35 -14.61 25.78 -17.25
N LEU A 36 -13.43 25.75 -17.88
CA LEU A 36 -13.04 26.56 -19.03
C LEU A 36 -12.20 25.72 -19.99
N THR A 37 -12.54 25.76 -21.27
CA THR A 37 -11.90 24.98 -22.33
C THR A 37 -10.93 25.84 -23.12
N PHE A 38 -9.76 25.30 -23.46
CA PHE A 38 -8.81 25.96 -24.35
C PHE A 38 -9.40 26.13 -25.76
N PRO A 39 -9.13 27.25 -26.47
CA PRO A 39 -9.62 27.45 -27.84
C PRO A 39 -9.16 26.38 -28.85
N ALA A 40 -7.99 25.78 -28.64
CA ALA A 40 -7.39 24.74 -29.46
C ALA A 40 -6.81 23.61 -28.58
N ASN A 41 -6.46 22.48 -29.20
CA ASN A 41 -5.80 21.38 -28.50
C ASN A 41 -4.48 21.85 -27.87
N ASN A 42 -4.23 21.46 -26.61
CA ASN A 42 -2.92 21.67 -26.01
C ASN A 42 -1.86 20.84 -26.73
N THR A 43 -0.63 21.34 -26.73
CA THR A 43 0.54 20.68 -27.30
C THR A 43 1.35 19.99 -26.21
N ALA A 44 1.77 18.76 -26.45
CA ALA A 44 2.54 17.99 -25.46
C ALA A 44 3.88 18.69 -25.15
N GLY A 45 4.24 18.74 -23.86
CA GLY A 45 5.49 19.35 -23.39
C GLY A 45 5.41 20.84 -23.06
N ASN A 46 4.30 21.51 -23.38
CA ASN A 46 4.06 22.90 -22.99
C ASN A 46 3.82 23.07 -21.48
N LEU A 47 3.71 24.32 -21.04
CA LEU A 47 3.31 24.73 -19.68
C LEU A 47 1.87 25.24 -19.72
N ILE A 48 1.01 24.79 -18.81
CA ILE A 48 -0.25 25.46 -18.48
C ILE A 48 -0.07 26.29 -17.23
N VAL A 49 -0.59 27.52 -17.22
CA VAL A 49 -0.73 28.37 -16.05
C VAL A 49 -2.20 28.69 -15.83
N VAL A 50 -2.63 28.65 -14.56
CA VAL A 50 -3.99 28.99 -14.14
C VAL A 50 -3.90 30.03 -13.05
N ALA A 51 -4.50 31.20 -13.22
CA ALA A 51 -4.68 32.14 -12.11
C ALA A 51 -6.15 32.21 -11.72
N ALA A 52 -6.42 32.15 -10.43
CA ALA A 52 -7.76 32.12 -9.88
C ALA A 52 -7.93 33.15 -8.75
N ARG A 53 -9.10 33.78 -8.70
CA ARG A 53 -9.55 34.70 -7.66
C ARG A 53 -10.89 34.21 -7.12
N SER A 54 -10.99 34.06 -5.82
CA SER A 54 -12.26 33.88 -5.10
C SER A 54 -12.63 35.17 -4.37
N GLY A 55 -13.93 35.46 -4.32
CA GLY A 55 -14.54 36.61 -3.63
C GLY A 55 -14.62 36.48 -2.11
N LYS A 56 -13.81 35.60 -1.51
CA LYS A 56 -13.64 35.39 -0.08
C LYS A 56 -12.20 35.03 0.24
N SER A 57 -11.75 35.37 1.44
CA SER A 57 -10.43 35.01 1.97
C SER A 57 -10.41 33.60 2.57
N SER A 58 -9.22 33.00 2.68
CA SER A 58 -8.99 31.66 3.26
C SER A 58 -9.57 30.52 2.43
N GLU A 59 -9.50 30.65 1.12
CA GLU A 59 -9.99 29.64 0.18
C GLU A 59 -8.94 28.58 -0.13
N VAL A 60 -9.40 27.34 -0.27
CA VAL A 60 -8.60 26.25 -0.80
C VAL A 60 -9.06 25.99 -2.23
N PHE A 61 -8.19 26.33 -3.19
CA PHE A 61 -8.43 26.01 -4.58
C PHE A 61 -8.04 24.56 -4.92
N SER A 62 -8.77 23.97 -5.86
CA SER A 62 -8.34 22.78 -6.58
C SER A 62 -8.40 23.02 -8.08
N VAL A 63 -7.39 22.51 -8.80
CA VAL A 63 -7.28 22.62 -10.25
C VAL A 63 -7.07 21.23 -10.83
N SER A 64 -7.92 20.86 -11.78
CA SER A 64 -7.83 19.61 -12.53
C SER A 64 -8.19 19.85 -13.99
N ASP A 65 -7.85 18.93 -14.88
CA ASP A 65 -8.25 19.05 -16.27
C ASP A 65 -8.65 17.71 -16.92
N SER A 66 -9.26 17.78 -18.10
CA SER A 66 -9.84 16.62 -18.77
C SER A 66 -8.82 15.65 -19.37
N VAL A 67 -7.54 16.04 -19.45
CA VAL A 67 -6.45 15.19 -19.98
C VAL A 67 -5.56 14.62 -18.87
N GLY A 68 -5.83 14.98 -17.61
CA GLY A 68 -5.17 14.45 -16.42
C GLY A 68 -3.74 14.96 -16.26
N ASN A 69 -3.50 16.25 -16.49
CA ASN A 69 -2.25 16.90 -16.09
C ASN A 69 -2.18 17.07 -14.56
N THR A 70 -0.96 17.11 -14.02
CA THR A 70 -0.73 17.35 -12.60
C THR A 70 -0.44 18.83 -12.36
N TYR A 71 -1.32 19.49 -11.59
CA TYR A 71 -1.16 20.90 -11.23
C TYR A 71 -0.44 21.07 -9.89
N ARG A 72 0.40 22.10 -9.80
CA ARG A 72 1.11 22.54 -8.59
C ARG A 72 0.82 24.01 -8.35
N GLN A 73 0.92 24.45 -7.10
CA GLN A 73 0.73 25.86 -6.72
C GLN A 73 2.07 26.60 -6.83
N ALA A 74 2.08 27.73 -7.53
CA ALA A 74 3.25 28.62 -7.63
C ALA A 74 3.22 29.74 -6.58
N ALA A 75 2.04 30.32 -6.33
CA ALA A 75 1.84 31.36 -5.33
C ALA A 75 0.37 31.40 -4.90
N GLN A 76 0.09 31.78 -3.64
CA GLN A 76 -1.24 32.10 -3.15
C GLN A 76 -1.17 33.21 -2.10
N ILE A 77 -2.19 34.05 -2.05
CA ILE A 77 -2.38 35.03 -0.98
C ILE A 77 -3.85 35.16 -0.59
N ASP A 78 -4.06 35.19 0.72
CA ASP A 78 -5.31 35.58 1.36
C ASP A 78 -5.30 37.10 1.59
N VAL A 79 -6.13 37.82 0.85
CA VAL A 79 -6.24 39.28 0.93
C VAL A 79 -7.10 39.64 2.14
N SER A 80 -6.43 40.00 3.23
CA SER A 80 -7.02 40.36 4.51
C SER A 80 -7.28 41.87 4.64
N VAL A 81 -6.69 42.70 3.77
CA VAL A 81 -6.94 44.15 3.75
C VAL A 81 -8.37 44.52 3.31
N ASP A 82 -9.11 43.58 2.73
CA ASP A 82 -10.51 43.76 2.29
C ASP A 82 -11.55 43.12 3.23
N ALA A 83 -11.23 42.94 4.51
CA ALA A 83 -12.16 42.36 5.48
C ALA A 83 -13.40 43.29 5.73
N PRO A 84 -14.63 42.75 5.87
CA PRO A 84 -14.99 41.33 5.97
C PRO A 84 -15.30 40.65 4.62
N ALA A 85 -15.20 41.36 3.48
CA ALA A 85 -15.46 40.79 2.17
C ALA A 85 -14.39 39.74 1.81
N GLY A 86 -13.11 40.12 1.93
CA GLY A 86 -11.93 39.28 1.75
C GLY A 86 -11.81 38.67 0.34
N ASP A 87 -10.61 38.38 -0.10
CA ASP A 87 -10.39 37.68 -1.37
C ASP A 87 -9.24 36.66 -1.21
N THR A 88 -9.20 35.67 -2.11
CA THR A 88 -8.07 34.75 -2.24
C THR A 88 -7.60 34.76 -3.68
N LEU A 89 -6.29 34.94 -3.90
CA LEU A 89 -5.66 34.93 -5.22
C LEU A 89 -4.62 33.82 -5.27
N ALA A 90 -4.59 33.03 -6.34
CA ALA A 90 -3.60 31.98 -6.53
C ALA A 90 -3.17 31.82 -7.98
N ILE A 91 -1.93 31.34 -8.17
CA ILE A 91 -1.36 30.90 -9.45
C ILE A 91 -1.00 29.42 -9.31
N PHE A 92 -1.51 28.61 -10.23
CA PHE A 92 -1.19 27.19 -10.41
C PHE A 92 -0.54 26.96 -11.77
N TYR A 93 0.18 25.85 -11.90
CA TYR A 93 0.79 25.46 -13.16
C TYR A 93 0.87 23.94 -13.33
N ALA A 94 0.92 23.50 -14.58
CA ALA A 94 1.25 22.13 -14.96
C ALA A 94 2.35 22.17 -16.04
N GLU A 95 3.45 21.48 -15.81
CA GLU A 95 4.61 21.40 -16.71
C GLU A 95 4.61 20.09 -17.49
N GLY A 96 5.24 20.08 -18.67
CA GLY A 96 5.34 18.86 -19.48
C GLY A 96 3.96 18.29 -19.85
N ILE A 97 2.99 19.17 -20.12
CA ILE A 97 1.57 18.79 -20.25
C ILE A 97 1.34 17.77 -21.36
N LYS A 98 0.23 17.04 -21.26
CA LYS A 98 -0.27 16.14 -22.31
C LYS A 98 -0.92 16.94 -23.44
N SER A 99 -0.81 16.43 -24.67
CA SER A 99 -1.52 16.99 -25.81
C SER A 99 -3.00 16.58 -25.81
N GLY A 100 -3.88 17.42 -26.36
CA GLY A 100 -5.27 17.06 -26.63
C GLY A 100 -6.25 18.21 -26.36
N PHE A 101 -7.53 17.96 -26.66
CA PHE A 101 -8.60 18.88 -26.33
C PHE A 101 -8.79 18.93 -24.82
N ASN A 102 -8.54 20.09 -24.20
CA ASN A 102 -8.41 20.17 -22.76
C ASN A 102 -9.37 21.20 -22.15
N THR A 103 -10.08 20.76 -21.12
CA THR A 103 -10.96 21.58 -20.27
C THR A 103 -10.43 21.58 -18.86
N VAL A 104 -10.08 22.76 -18.36
CA VAL A 104 -9.60 22.97 -17.00
C VAL A 104 -10.78 23.30 -16.09
N THR A 105 -10.85 22.66 -14.93
CA THR A 105 -11.82 22.93 -13.88
C THR A 105 -11.11 23.53 -12.68
N VAL A 106 -11.61 24.66 -12.20
CA VAL A 106 -11.20 25.30 -10.96
C VAL A 106 -12.36 25.21 -9.97
N ALA A 107 -12.07 24.80 -8.74
CA ALA A 107 -13.02 24.84 -7.64
C ALA A 107 -12.42 25.51 -6.41
N ASP A 108 -13.25 26.18 -5.63
CA ASP A 108 -12.93 26.78 -4.33
C ASP A 108 -13.75 26.10 -3.21
N SER A 109 -13.46 26.47 -1.97
CA SER A 109 -13.94 25.75 -0.78
C SER A 109 -15.14 26.41 -0.10
N ILE A 110 -15.39 27.70 -0.33
CA ILE A 110 -16.40 28.47 0.40
C ILE A 110 -17.55 28.89 -0.52
N SER A 111 -18.75 28.41 -0.19
CA SER A 111 -19.98 28.78 -0.88
C SER A 111 -20.29 30.27 -0.81
N GLY A 112 -20.88 30.80 -1.89
CA GLY A 112 -21.30 32.19 -2.00
C GLY A 112 -20.19 33.18 -2.35
N ALA A 113 -18.97 32.71 -2.66
CA ALA A 113 -17.91 33.54 -3.21
C ALA A 113 -18.04 33.69 -4.73
N THR A 114 -17.49 34.77 -5.30
CA THR A 114 -17.39 34.90 -6.76
C THR A 114 -16.10 34.28 -7.27
N LEU A 115 -16.16 33.43 -8.29
CA LEU A 115 -15.01 32.76 -8.89
C LEU A 115 -14.64 33.39 -10.24
N ARG A 116 -13.37 33.78 -10.39
CA ARG A 116 -12.80 34.31 -11.64
C ARG A 116 -11.47 33.65 -11.91
N PHE A 117 -11.23 33.21 -13.15
CA PHE A 117 -9.96 32.58 -13.48
C PHE A 117 -9.64 32.65 -14.97
N ALA A 118 -8.36 32.51 -15.28
CA ALA A 118 -7.83 32.40 -16.63
C ALA A 118 -6.87 31.22 -16.74
N ILE A 119 -6.79 30.66 -17.94
CA ILE A 119 -5.91 29.55 -18.31
C ILE A 119 -5.04 29.99 -19.48
N LEU A 120 -3.73 29.74 -19.40
CA LEU A 120 -2.76 30.11 -20.41
C LEU A 120 -1.90 28.90 -20.73
N GLU A 121 -1.60 28.71 -22.01
CA GLU A 121 -0.63 27.71 -22.47
C GLU A 121 0.59 28.40 -23.07
N TYR A 122 1.79 28.04 -22.59
CA TYR A 122 3.05 28.54 -23.11
C TYR A 122 3.92 27.42 -23.67
N SER A 123 4.65 27.74 -24.74
CA SER A 123 5.70 26.90 -25.32
C SER A 123 7.08 27.46 -24.98
N GLY A 124 8.13 26.63 -25.07
CA GLY A 124 9.52 27.04 -24.89
C GLY A 124 10.02 27.03 -23.43
N LEU A 125 9.22 26.54 -22.49
CA LEU A 125 9.58 26.38 -21.08
C LEU A 125 10.17 25.00 -20.80
N ALA A 126 10.87 24.86 -19.67
CA ALA A 126 11.33 23.56 -19.20
C ALA A 126 10.16 22.59 -18.99
N SER A 127 10.31 21.34 -19.44
CA SER A 127 9.27 20.31 -19.29
C SER A 127 9.21 19.70 -17.89
N ALA A 128 10.19 19.97 -17.04
CA ALA A 128 10.25 19.57 -15.64
C ALA A 128 11.04 20.61 -14.82
N ASN A 129 10.69 20.78 -13.54
CA ASN A 129 11.31 21.78 -12.64
C ASN A 129 11.29 23.20 -13.23
N SER A 130 10.18 23.53 -13.90
CA SER A 130 9.98 24.79 -14.61
C SER A 130 9.85 25.98 -13.66
N LEU A 131 9.14 25.84 -12.53
CA LEU A 131 9.01 26.91 -11.55
C LEU A 131 10.36 27.19 -10.89
N GLU A 132 10.77 28.45 -10.91
CA GLU A 132 11.94 28.95 -10.20
C GLU A 132 11.56 29.54 -8.85
N ALA A 133 10.57 30.42 -8.81
CA ALA A 133 10.14 31.11 -7.60
C ALA A 133 8.72 31.67 -7.74
N GLY A 134 8.05 31.90 -6.61
CA GLY A 134 6.79 32.62 -6.54
C GLY A 134 6.78 33.60 -5.37
N ALA A 135 6.10 34.74 -5.54
CA ALA A 135 5.89 35.74 -4.49
C ALA A 135 4.48 36.31 -4.57
N ALA A 136 3.94 36.75 -3.44
CA ALA A 136 2.67 37.46 -3.40
C ALA A 136 2.65 38.51 -2.29
N ALA A 137 1.90 39.59 -2.52
CA ALA A 137 1.71 40.68 -1.58
C ALA A 137 0.33 41.33 -1.77
N GLN A 138 -0.08 42.11 -0.76
CA GLN A 138 -1.35 42.83 -0.74
C GLN A 138 -1.15 44.27 -0.28
N GLY A 139 -2.13 45.13 -0.52
CA GLY A 139 -2.11 46.51 -0.03
C GLY A 139 -3.34 47.33 -0.42
N THR A 140 -3.31 48.61 -0.05
CA THR A 140 -4.37 49.59 -0.35
C THR A 140 -3.75 50.80 -1.03
N SER A 141 -3.77 50.82 -2.36
CA SER A 141 -3.21 51.91 -3.17
C SER A 141 -3.70 51.82 -4.61
N ALA A 142 -3.24 52.72 -5.50
CA ALA A 142 -3.45 52.63 -6.94
C ALA A 142 -2.31 51.89 -7.68
N SER A 143 -1.38 51.26 -6.95
CA SER A 143 -0.16 50.67 -7.51
C SER A 143 0.15 49.30 -6.89
N PRO A 144 -0.54 48.23 -7.32
CA PRO A 144 -0.25 46.86 -6.90
C PRO A 144 1.18 46.42 -7.21
N ASN A 145 1.77 45.64 -6.30
CA ASN A 145 3.10 45.04 -6.45
C ASN A 145 3.10 43.67 -5.76
N SER A 146 3.55 42.62 -6.44
CA SER A 146 3.55 41.23 -5.93
C SER A 146 4.60 40.91 -4.87
N GLY A 147 5.52 41.83 -4.58
CA GLY A 147 6.82 41.49 -4.01
C GLY A 147 7.77 40.91 -5.06
N SER A 148 9.02 40.67 -4.68
CA SER A 148 10.10 40.27 -5.59
C SER A 148 10.38 38.77 -5.59
N VAL A 149 10.55 38.20 -6.79
CA VAL A 149 11.22 36.92 -7.02
C VAL A 149 12.63 37.16 -7.57
N ALA A 150 13.56 36.23 -7.32
CA ALA A 150 14.90 36.28 -7.90
C ALA A 150 15.04 35.20 -8.97
N THR A 151 15.27 35.61 -10.22
CA THR A 151 15.56 34.68 -11.31
C THR A 151 17.06 34.50 -11.50
N THR A 152 17.47 33.30 -11.91
CA THR A 152 18.90 32.94 -12.01
C THR A 152 19.44 32.98 -13.44
N ALA A 153 18.58 33.04 -14.46
CA ALA A 153 18.98 33.04 -15.85
C ALA A 153 18.12 33.95 -16.73
N ASN A 154 18.73 34.47 -17.79
CA ASN A 154 18.06 35.38 -18.73
C ASN A 154 17.00 34.61 -19.54
N GLY A 155 15.92 35.31 -19.91
CA GLY A 155 14.89 34.80 -20.80
C GLY A 155 13.83 33.95 -20.11
N ASP A 156 13.72 33.98 -18.79
CA ASP A 156 12.67 33.29 -18.05
C ASP A 156 11.32 34.03 -18.17
N LEU A 157 10.22 33.29 -18.03
CA LEU A 157 8.85 33.82 -18.11
C LEU A 157 8.38 34.23 -16.72
N LEU A 158 7.92 35.48 -16.58
CA LEU A 158 7.23 35.96 -15.41
C LEU A 158 5.74 36.02 -15.71
N ILE A 159 4.91 35.40 -14.85
CA ILE A 159 3.46 35.54 -14.87
C ILE A 159 3.02 36.34 -13.65
N GLY A 160 2.33 37.45 -13.89
CA GLY A 160 1.67 38.27 -12.88
C GLY A 160 0.18 37.99 -12.84
N ALA A 161 -0.38 37.84 -11.65
CA ALA A 161 -1.81 37.86 -11.40
C ALA A 161 -2.12 38.94 -10.38
N ILE A 162 -3.07 39.83 -10.69
CA ILE A 162 -3.37 41.00 -9.87
C ILE A 162 -4.88 41.15 -9.75
N MET A 163 -5.37 41.34 -8.53
CA MET A 163 -6.79 41.49 -8.24
C MET A 163 -7.08 42.79 -7.49
N SER A 164 -8.33 43.23 -7.59
CA SER A 164 -8.89 44.35 -6.82
C SER A 164 -10.20 43.91 -6.13
N GLY A 165 -10.42 44.39 -4.91
CA GLY A 165 -11.67 44.17 -4.17
C GLY A 165 -12.85 44.82 -4.88
N GLU A 166 -12.62 46.01 -5.45
CA GLU A 166 -13.58 46.75 -6.27
C GLU A 166 -13.33 46.61 -7.77
N GLU A 167 -14.36 46.93 -8.56
CA GLU A 167 -14.25 47.05 -10.02
C GLU A 167 -13.31 48.21 -10.39
N ARG A 168 -12.29 47.93 -11.20
CA ARG A 168 -11.25 48.87 -11.61
C ARG A 168 -10.84 48.65 -13.06
N THR A 169 -10.22 49.68 -13.65
CA THR A 169 -9.46 49.55 -14.91
C THR A 169 -7.99 49.36 -14.58
N PHE A 170 -7.34 48.36 -15.19
CA PHE A 170 -5.94 48.01 -14.96
C PHE A 170 -5.08 48.46 -16.15
N PHE A 171 -3.84 48.83 -15.83
CA PHE A 171 -2.77 49.10 -16.78
C PHE A 171 -1.57 48.23 -16.41
N PRO A 172 -0.87 47.63 -17.39
CA PRO A 172 0.24 46.73 -17.11
C PRO A 172 1.40 47.46 -16.44
N GLY A 173 2.20 46.71 -15.71
CA GLY A 173 3.51 47.14 -15.23
C GLY A 173 4.48 47.41 -16.38
N SER A 174 5.56 48.13 -16.10
CA SER A 174 6.63 48.32 -17.08
C SER A 174 7.25 46.95 -17.44
N GLY A 175 7.30 46.63 -18.74
CA GLY A 175 7.83 45.35 -19.25
C GLY A 175 6.77 44.26 -19.42
N TYR A 176 5.60 44.43 -18.81
CA TYR A 176 4.53 43.44 -18.83
C TYR A 176 3.50 43.67 -19.94
N THR A 177 2.89 42.59 -20.41
CA THR A 177 1.77 42.60 -21.35
C THR A 177 0.54 41.99 -20.68
N ILE A 178 -0.57 42.73 -20.62
CA ILE A 178 -1.86 42.16 -20.15
C ILE A 178 -2.31 41.06 -21.11
N ARG A 179 -2.64 39.89 -20.55
CA ARG A 179 -3.23 38.75 -21.26
C ARG A 179 -4.73 38.66 -21.07
N ASP A 180 -5.20 38.83 -19.84
CA ASP A 180 -6.62 38.72 -19.51
C ASP A 180 -7.05 39.76 -18.47
N GLN A 181 -8.30 40.20 -18.58
CA GLN A 181 -8.98 41.09 -17.63
C GLN A 181 -10.40 40.59 -17.39
N ILE A 182 -10.72 40.28 -16.13
CA ILE A 182 -11.90 39.52 -15.73
C ILE A 182 -12.63 40.23 -14.57
N PRO A 183 -13.89 40.66 -14.75
CA PRO A 183 -14.56 40.86 -16.04
C PRO A 183 -13.79 41.82 -16.95
N ALA A 184 -14.23 41.91 -18.21
CA ALA A 184 -13.66 42.85 -19.17
C ALA A 184 -13.71 44.30 -18.65
N PRO A 185 -12.76 45.17 -19.04
CA PRO A 185 -12.77 46.58 -18.65
C PRO A 185 -14.09 47.27 -19.02
N PRO A 186 -14.56 48.24 -18.22
CA PRO A 186 -13.83 48.89 -17.13
C PRO A 186 -14.01 48.23 -15.75
N ASN A 187 -14.68 47.07 -15.67
CA ASN A 187 -15.15 46.49 -14.41
C ASN A 187 -14.27 45.34 -13.89
N THR A 188 -12.97 45.37 -14.20
CA THR A 188 -12.06 44.26 -13.93
C THR A 188 -11.82 44.08 -12.44
N LYS A 189 -11.74 42.82 -12.00
CA LYS A 189 -11.40 42.40 -10.64
C LYS A 189 -10.22 41.44 -10.56
N LEU A 190 -9.86 40.78 -11.66
CA LEU A 190 -8.68 39.95 -11.83
C LEU A 190 -8.04 40.28 -13.19
N MET A 191 -6.75 40.59 -13.20
CA MET A 191 -5.93 40.82 -14.37
C MET A 191 -4.74 39.88 -14.35
N LEU A 192 -4.39 39.33 -15.51
CA LEU A 192 -3.16 38.56 -15.70
C LEU A 192 -2.27 39.26 -16.71
N GLU A 193 -0.98 39.26 -16.44
CA GLU A 193 0.06 39.82 -17.30
C GLU A 193 1.27 38.89 -17.37
N ASP A 194 2.09 39.04 -18.41
CA ASP A 194 3.35 38.33 -18.53
C ASP A 194 4.51 39.20 -19.02
N GLU A 195 5.73 38.74 -18.73
CA GLU A 195 6.97 39.31 -19.24
C GLU A 195 7.97 38.18 -19.54
N ILE A 196 8.70 38.27 -20.65
CA ILE A 196 9.91 37.46 -20.87
C ILE A 196 11.10 38.30 -20.43
N GLN A 197 11.68 37.93 -19.30
CA GLN A 197 12.71 38.73 -18.65
C GLN A 197 13.99 38.76 -19.48
N ILE A 198 14.47 39.95 -19.85
CA ILE A 198 15.67 40.11 -20.68
C ILE A 198 16.94 39.77 -19.89
N SER A 199 16.97 40.13 -18.61
CA SER A 199 18.12 39.98 -17.71
C SER A 199 17.70 39.45 -16.34
N ALA A 200 18.32 38.35 -15.90
CA ALA A 200 18.10 37.71 -14.61
C ALA A 200 18.28 38.67 -13.44
N GLY A 201 17.55 38.43 -12.36
CA GLY A 201 17.63 39.24 -11.13
C GLY A 201 16.28 39.38 -10.44
N SER A 202 16.18 40.37 -9.56
CA SER A 202 14.95 40.68 -8.83
C SER A 202 13.87 41.18 -9.79
N ALA A 203 12.70 40.55 -9.79
CA ALA A 203 11.55 40.94 -10.60
C ALA A 203 10.23 40.86 -9.80
N SER A 204 9.26 41.68 -10.19
CA SER A 204 7.95 41.78 -9.54
C SER A 204 6.87 42.07 -10.59
N ALA A 205 5.70 41.46 -10.45
CA ALA A 205 4.52 41.88 -11.20
C ALA A 205 3.97 43.17 -10.58
N THR A 206 3.67 44.15 -11.41
CA THR A 206 3.21 45.48 -10.98
C THR A 206 2.11 45.96 -11.89
N ALA A 207 1.17 46.77 -11.39
CA ALA A 207 0.16 47.41 -12.22
C ALA A 207 -0.14 48.81 -11.74
N SER A 208 -0.82 49.58 -12.57
CA SER A 208 -1.56 50.77 -12.14
C SER A 208 -3.05 50.50 -12.25
N ILE A 209 -3.83 50.88 -11.24
CA ILE A 209 -5.30 50.78 -11.26
C ILE A 209 -5.92 52.17 -11.23
N SER A 210 -7.09 52.33 -11.87
CA SER A 210 -7.72 53.64 -12.11
C SER A 210 -8.02 54.49 -10.87
N ALA A 211 -8.14 53.86 -9.69
CA ALA A 211 -8.24 54.52 -8.40
C ALA A 211 -7.76 53.58 -7.29
N SER A 212 -7.42 54.13 -6.13
CA SER A 212 -7.02 53.34 -4.96
C SER A 212 -8.06 52.26 -4.64
N ALA A 213 -7.59 51.05 -4.36
CA ALA A 213 -8.41 49.89 -4.00
C ALA A 213 -7.63 48.97 -3.08
N ASN A 214 -8.33 48.06 -2.41
CA ASN A 214 -7.70 46.90 -1.80
C ASN A 214 -7.27 45.94 -2.92
N TRP A 215 -6.01 45.52 -2.92
CA TRP A 215 -5.46 44.68 -3.96
C TRP A 215 -4.64 43.53 -3.40
N GLY A 216 -4.57 42.46 -4.18
CA GLY A 216 -3.65 41.35 -4.03
C GLY A 216 -2.90 41.13 -5.34
N ALA A 217 -1.61 40.87 -5.28
CA ALA A 217 -0.76 40.62 -6.45
C ALA A 217 0.14 39.42 -6.20
N ALA A 218 0.31 38.58 -7.21
CA ALA A 218 1.19 37.42 -7.18
C ALA A 218 2.02 37.36 -8.46
N VAL A 219 3.26 36.87 -8.35
CA VAL A 219 4.15 36.62 -9.48
C VAL A 219 4.74 35.22 -9.39
N ALA A 220 4.88 34.55 -10.54
CA ALA A 220 5.58 33.27 -10.67
C ALA A 220 6.60 33.34 -11.81
N ALA A 221 7.82 32.87 -11.55
CA ALA A 221 8.92 32.81 -12.52
C ALA A 221 9.13 31.38 -13.02
N PHE A 222 9.17 31.20 -14.35
CA PHE A 222 9.34 29.91 -15.01
C PHE A 222 10.55 29.89 -15.93
N ARG A 223 11.39 28.86 -15.79
CA ARG A 223 12.61 28.67 -16.57
C ARG A 223 12.30 28.37 -18.03
N ARG A 224 12.96 29.09 -18.94
CA ARG A 224 12.98 28.66 -20.36
C ARG A 224 13.65 27.30 -20.50
N ALA A 225 13.31 26.54 -21.54
CA ALA A 225 13.82 25.18 -21.75
C ALA A 225 15.36 25.09 -21.74
N ALA A 226 16.03 26.09 -22.31
CA ALA A 226 17.50 26.14 -22.34
C ALA A 226 18.16 26.43 -20.97
N ASN A 227 17.39 26.90 -19.99
CA ASN A 227 17.83 27.14 -18.61
C ASN A 227 17.39 26.00 -17.68
N ALA A 228 16.77 24.92 -18.20
CA ALA A 228 16.39 23.79 -17.38
C ALA A 228 17.64 23.17 -16.72
N PRO A 229 17.61 22.83 -15.43
CA PRO A 229 18.66 22.02 -14.83
C PRO A 229 18.83 20.73 -15.65
N PRO A 230 20.06 20.22 -15.85
CA PRO A 230 20.25 18.91 -16.45
C PRO A 230 19.38 17.89 -15.68
N PRO A 231 18.73 16.95 -16.38
CA PRO A 231 18.04 15.87 -15.71
C PRO A 231 18.97 15.22 -14.68
N ALA A 232 18.52 15.05 -13.44
CA ALA A 232 19.32 14.44 -12.38
C ALA A 232 19.31 12.90 -12.55
N ALA A 233 20.38 12.25 -12.11
CA ALA A 233 20.40 10.81 -11.92
C ALA A 233 19.61 10.44 -10.64
N ASP A 234 19.12 9.22 -10.57
CA ASP A 234 18.39 8.67 -9.41
C ASP A 234 18.70 7.17 -9.32
N MET A 235 19.48 6.74 -8.33
CA MET A 235 19.91 5.35 -8.18
C MET A 235 18.90 4.60 -7.34
N THR A 236 18.37 3.54 -7.91
CA THR A 236 17.46 2.61 -7.22
C THR A 236 18.12 1.26 -7.11
N LEU A 237 17.73 0.51 -6.09
CA LEU A 237 18.25 -0.83 -5.83
C LEU A 237 17.12 -1.86 -5.85
N SER A 238 17.41 -3.05 -6.38
CA SER A 238 16.62 -4.25 -6.14
C SER A 238 17.50 -5.35 -5.55
N LYS A 239 16.91 -6.20 -4.73
CA LYS A 239 17.58 -7.31 -4.05
C LYS A 239 16.66 -8.53 -4.02
N THR A 240 17.18 -9.68 -4.43
CA THR A 240 16.40 -10.91 -4.52
C THR A 240 17.25 -12.15 -4.22
N HIS A 241 16.59 -13.25 -3.84
CA HIS A 241 17.14 -14.60 -3.78
C HIS A 241 16.23 -15.55 -4.56
N SER A 242 16.67 -16.79 -4.75
CA SER A 242 15.88 -17.83 -5.41
C SER A 242 15.68 -19.03 -4.47
N GLY A 243 14.47 -19.58 -4.46
CA GLY A 243 14.11 -20.72 -3.63
C GLY A 243 14.06 -20.38 -2.15
N THR A 244 14.21 -21.41 -1.32
CA THR A 244 14.33 -21.28 0.15
C THR A 244 15.74 -21.64 0.58
N PHE A 245 16.19 -21.02 1.66
CA PHE A 245 17.45 -21.39 2.29
C PHE A 245 17.22 -22.52 3.29
N THR A 246 18.27 -23.19 3.75
CA THR A 246 18.19 -24.24 4.78
C THR A 246 19.24 -23.97 5.86
N GLN A 247 18.92 -24.23 7.13
CA GLN A 247 19.89 -24.16 8.22
C GLN A 247 21.13 -25.02 7.89
N GLY A 248 22.32 -24.46 8.12
CA GLY A 248 23.58 -25.13 7.78
C GLY A 248 23.95 -25.12 6.28
N GLN A 249 23.13 -24.54 5.40
CA GLN A 249 23.44 -24.44 3.97
C GLN A 249 24.71 -23.62 3.72
N VAL A 250 25.57 -24.13 2.84
CA VAL A 250 26.78 -23.45 2.38
C VAL A 250 26.54 -22.89 0.98
N GLY A 251 26.92 -21.63 0.75
CA GLY A 251 26.90 -21.03 -0.58
C GLY A 251 25.53 -20.56 -1.09
N ALA A 252 24.60 -20.20 -0.21
CA ALA A 252 23.35 -19.56 -0.59
C ALA A 252 23.62 -18.16 -1.17
N SER A 253 22.74 -17.62 -2.03
CA SER A 253 23.06 -16.39 -2.79
C SER A 253 21.92 -15.39 -2.90
N TYR A 254 22.27 -14.11 -2.82
CA TYR A 254 21.45 -12.96 -3.19
C TYR A 254 21.97 -12.30 -4.46
N THR A 255 21.06 -11.73 -5.24
CA THR A 255 21.33 -10.89 -6.42
C THR A 255 20.90 -9.46 -6.13
N LEU A 256 21.79 -8.50 -6.34
CA LEU A 256 21.50 -7.06 -6.21
C LEU A 256 21.69 -6.38 -7.57
N ILE A 257 20.76 -5.48 -7.93
CA ILE A 257 20.81 -4.73 -9.19
C ILE A 257 20.55 -3.25 -8.91
N VAL A 258 21.48 -2.40 -9.35
CA VAL A 258 21.33 -0.95 -9.33
C VAL A 258 20.83 -0.46 -10.67
N THR A 259 19.82 0.40 -10.65
CA THR A 259 19.18 1.00 -11.83
C THR A 259 19.15 2.51 -11.70
N ASN A 260 19.49 3.23 -12.76
CA ASN A 260 19.27 4.67 -12.83
C ASN A 260 17.84 4.97 -13.28
N SER A 261 16.96 5.28 -12.34
CA SER A 261 15.57 5.64 -12.59
C SER A 261 15.39 7.13 -12.90
N GLY A 262 16.48 7.90 -12.90
CA GLY A 262 16.51 9.33 -13.18
C GLY A 262 16.57 9.66 -14.66
N GLY A 263 16.39 10.94 -14.99
CA GLY A 263 16.47 11.41 -16.37
C GLY A 263 17.89 11.73 -16.85
N GLY A 264 18.85 11.82 -15.92
CA GLY A 264 20.25 12.13 -16.18
C GLY A 264 21.14 10.90 -16.21
N SER A 265 22.36 11.02 -16.71
CA SER A 265 23.39 9.99 -16.51
C SER A 265 24.04 10.14 -15.14
N SER A 266 24.44 9.03 -14.51
CA SER A 266 25.11 9.08 -13.22
C SER A 266 26.48 9.76 -13.30
N ASN A 267 26.87 10.46 -12.23
CA ASN A 267 28.16 11.11 -12.07
C ASN A 267 28.87 10.61 -10.81
N GLY A 268 30.17 10.30 -10.92
CA GLY A 268 30.97 9.92 -9.78
C GLY A 268 30.77 8.46 -9.37
N ALA A 269 31.26 8.10 -8.19
CA ALA A 269 31.20 6.73 -7.72
C ALA A 269 29.78 6.34 -7.29
N VAL A 270 29.35 5.13 -7.67
CA VAL A 270 28.16 4.46 -7.14
C VAL A 270 28.62 3.35 -6.22
N THR A 271 28.08 3.31 -5.00
CA THR A 271 28.46 2.35 -3.97
C THR A 271 27.24 1.63 -3.44
N VAL A 272 27.27 0.29 -3.48
CA VAL A 272 26.28 -0.59 -2.86
C VAL A 272 26.86 -1.14 -1.56
N THR A 273 26.09 -1.07 -0.48
CA THR A 273 26.45 -1.64 0.83
C THR A 273 25.36 -2.60 1.30
N ASP A 274 25.74 -3.82 1.70
CA ASP A 274 24.82 -4.85 2.16
C ASP A 274 24.94 -5.07 3.69
N ALA A 275 23.80 -5.01 4.38
CA ALA A 275 23.66 -5.24 5.81
C ALA A 275 23.16 -6.67 6.08
N VAL A 276 24.05 -7.64 5.87
CA VAL A 276 23.76 -9.07 6.11
C VAL A 276 23.29 -9.29 7.56
N PRO A 277 22.09 -9.90 7.78
CA PRO A 277 21.52 -10.12 9.10
C PRO A 277 22.20 -11.27 9.85
N ASN A 278 21.95 -11.34 11.16
CA ASN A 278 22.37 -12.46 11.99
C ASN A 278 21.79 -13.78 11.47
N GLY A 279 22.56 -14.87 11.58
CA GLY A 279 22.20 -16.18 11.02
C GLY A 279 22.74 -16.41 9.60
N LEU A 280 23.23 -15.37 8.93
CA LEU A 280 23.93 -15.46 7.65
C LEU A 280 25.38 -14.98 7.79
N THR A 281 26.31 -15.68 7.15
CA THR A 281 27.73 -15.29 7.11
C THR A 281 28.16 -15.06 5.67
N PRO A 282 28.53 -13.84 5.24
CA PRO A 282 28.96 -13.58 3.87
C PRO A 282 30.30 -14.27 3.59
N THR A 283 30.36 -14.99 2.47
CA THR A 283 31.54 -15.76 2.04
C THR A 283 32.13 -15.27 0.73
N ALA A 284 31.33 -14.64 -0.13
CA ALA A 284 31.80 -14.00 -1.36
C ALA A 284 30.89 -12.83 -1.74
N LEU A 285 31.46 -11.82 -2.40
CA LEU A 285 30.71 -10.67 -2.93
C LEU A 285 31.40 -10.21 -4.21
N ASN A 286 30.74 -10.36 -5.36
CA ASN A 286 31.34 -10.10 -6.67
C ASN A 286 30.32 -9.61 -7.69
N GLY A 287 30.75 -8.86 -8.70
CA GLY A 287 29.91 -8.46 -9.84
C GLY A 287 30.77 -7.90 -10.98
N THR A 288 30.35 -8.11 -12.23
CA THR A 288 31.13 -7.63 -13.39
C THR A 288 31.19 -6.10 -13.40
N GLY A 289 32.40 -5.55 -13.45
CA GLY A 289 32.64 -4.09 -13.39
C GLY A 289 32.54 -3.48 -11.99
N TRP A 290 32.27 -4.29 -10.96
CA TRP A 290 32.25 -3.85 -9.57
C TRP A 290 33.56 -4.19 -8.87
N THR A 291 34.07 -3.25 -8.08
CA THR A 291 35.15 -3.52 -7.11
C THR A 291 34.51 -3.79 -5.76
N CYS A 292 34.47 -5.05 -5.35
CA CYS A 292 33.79 -5.52 -4.14
C CYS A 292 34.77 -5.94 -3.04
N GLY A 293 34.39 -5.72 -1.78
CA GLY A 293 35.21 -6.04 -0.62
C GLY A 293 34.45 -6.69 0.54
N LEU A 294 35.05 -7.74 1.11
CA LEU A 294 34.74 -8.25 2.46
C LEU A 294 35.88 -7.85 3.41
N PRO A 295 35.60 -7.48 4.67
CA PRO A 295 34.33 -7.62 5.38
C PRO A 295 33.40 -6.40 5.28
N SER A 296 33.78 -5.34 4.55
CA SER A 296 32.97 -4.11 4.45
C SER A 296 31.60 -4.35 3.80
N ARG A 297 31.46 -5.40 2.97
CA ARG A 297 30.23 -5.75 2.22
C ARG A 297 29.82 -4.63 1.27
N THR A 298 30.84 -4.00 0.68
CA THR A 298 30.69 -2.85 -0.21
C THR A 298 31.15 -3.21 -1.61
N CYS A 299 30.39 -2.80 -2.63
CA CYS A 299 30.80 -2.84 -4.03
C CYS A 299 30.73 -1.41 -4.59
N SER A 300 31.79 -0.97 -5.27
CA SER A 300 31.84 0.35 -5.90
C SER A 300 32.23 0.27 -7.37
N ARG A 301 31.74 1.24 -8.14
CA ARG A 301 32.12 1.49 -9.54
C ARG A 301 31.95 2.99 -9.88
N SER A 302 32.45 3.44 -11.02
CA SER A 302 32.44 4.88 -11.38
C SER A 302 32.24 5.15 -12.87
N ASP A 303 32.01 4.13 -13.68
CA ASP A 303 31.54 4.32 -15.04
C ASP A 303 30.12 4.89 -15.06
N SER A 304 29.79 5.67 -16.08
CA SER A 304 28.49 6.36 -16.19
C SER A 304 27.36 5.38 -16.51
N LEU A 305 26.25 5.45 -15.78
CA LEU A 305 25.00 4.75 -16.09
C LEU A 305 24.00 5.71 -16.74
N ALA A 306 23.60 5.41 -17.97
CA ALA A 306 22.58 6.17 -18.68
C ALA A 306 21.22 6.10 -17.96
N ALA A 307 20.37 7.11 -18.21
CA ALA A 307 18.98 7.12 -17.74
C ALA A 307 18.24 5.85 -18.17
N GLY A 308 17.53 5.23 -17.24
CA GLY A 308 16.76 4.00 -17.44
C GLY A 308 17.58 2.70 -17.54
N ALA A 309 18.91 2.76 -17.47
CA ALA A 309 19.76 1.57 -17.56
C ALA A 309 20.06 0.96 -16.18
N SER A 310 20.47 -0.31 -16.16
CA SER A 310 20.94 -1.03 -14.98
C SER A 310 22.39 -1.49 -15.14
N TYR A 311 23.15 -1.50 -14.04
CA TYR A 311 24.46 -2.13 -14.01
C TYR A 311 24.34 -3.67 -14.04
N SER A 312 25.45 -4.34 -14.37
CA SER A 312 25.54 -5.79 -14.18
C SER A 312 25.30 -6.17 -12.70
N PRO A 313 24.59 -7.29 -12.43
CA PRO A 313 24.23 -7.67 -11.07
C PRO A 313 25.44 -7.93 -10.17
N ILE A 314 25.27 -7.65 -8.87
CA ILE A 314 26.18 -8.08 -7.80
C ILE A 314 25.61 -9.37 -7.20
N THR A 315 26.45 -10.39 -7.05
CA THR A 315 26.11 -11.63 -6.34
C THR A 315 26.78 -11.62 -4.97
N LEU A 316 25.96 -11.68 -3.92
CA LEU A 316 26.38 -11.90 -2.55
C LEU A 316 26.15 -13.38 -2.20
N THR A 317 27.21 -14.10 -1.83
CA THR A 317 27.14 -15.48 -1.35
C THR A 317 27.27 -15.50 0.18
N VAL A 318 26.43 -16.30 0.84
CA VAL A 318 26.38 -16.45 2.29
C VAL A 318 26.32 -17.94 2.68
N ASN A 319 26.82 -18.26 3.87
CA ASN A 319 26.50 -19.50 4.56
C ASN A 319 25.40 -19.23 5.59
N VAL A 320 24.50 -20.19 5.75
CA VAL A 320 23.38 -20.15 6.70
C VAL A 320 23.78 -20.89 7.96
N ALA A 321 23.65 -20.26 9.12
CA ALA A 321 23.96 -20.89 10.40
C ALA A 321 23.03 -22.08 10.66
N GLY A 322 23.51 -23.10 11.38
CA GLY A 322 22.70 -24.27 11.77
C GLY A 322 21.53 -23.91 12.71
N ASN A 323 21.59 -22.74 13.34
CA ASN A 323 20.56 -22.19 14.21
C ASN A 323 19.99 -20.85 13.66
N ALA A 324 20.10 -20.61 12.35
CA ALA A 324 19.55 -19.40 11.74
C ALA A 324 18.02 -19.33 11.97
N PRO A 325 17.43 -18.14 12.20
CA PRO A 325 15.98 -17.98 12.30
C PRO A 325 15.26 -18.54 11.06
N SER A 326 13.99 -18.95 11.20
CA SER A 326 13.17 -19.47 10.09
C SER A 326 12.89 -18.44 8.98
N SER A 327 13.11 -17.16 9.27
CA SER A 327 13.06 -16.07 8.31
C SER A 327 14.08 -15.00 8.68
N VAL A 328 14.78 -14.46 7.67
CA VAL A 328 15.70 -13.34 7.83
C VAL A 328 15.44 -12.30 6.74
N THR A 329 15.54 -11.02 7.10
CA THR A 329 15.45 -9.93 6.11
C THR A 329 16.84 -9.39 5.84
N ASN A 330 17.34 -9.55 4.61
CA ASN A 330 18.60 -8.96 4.20
C ASN A 330 18.35 -7.63 3.47
N THR A 331 19.04 -6.56 3.88
CA THR A 331 18.84 -5.21 3.34
C THR A 331 20.13 -4.66 2.77
N ALA A 332 20.05 -4.01 1.61
CA ALA A 332 21.14 -3.30 1.00
C ALA A 332 20.74 -1.87 0.63
N THR A 333 21.74 -1.02 0.47
CA THR A 333 21.60 0.39 0.11
C THR A 333 22.53 0.73 -1.04
N VAL A 334 22.10 1.60 -1.94
CA VAL A 334 22.93 2.27 -2.95
C VAL A 334 23.19 3.71 -2.53
N SER A 335 24.25 4.31 -3.02
CA SER A 335 24.57 5.73 -2.81
C SER A 335 25.50 6.24 -3.91
N GLY A 336 25.49 7.55 -4.12
CA GLY A 336 26.41 8.24 -5.01
C GLY A 336 25.79 8.49 -6.38
N GLY A 337 26.57 8.39 -7.45
CA GLY A 337 26.03 8.59 -8.81
C GLY A 337 25.48 9.99 -9.12
N GLY A 338 25.67 10.97 -8.24
CA GLY A 338 25.19 12.35 -8.42
C GLY A 338 23.68 12.50 -8.24
N GLU A 339 23.02 11.54 -7.59
CA GLU A 339 21.60 11.62 -7.27
C GLU A 339 21.29 12.60 -6.14
N SER A 340 20.04 13.09 -6.10
CA SER A 340 19.53 13.95 -5.03
C SER A 340 18.34 13.34 -4.28
N ASN A 341 17.69 12.34 -4.86
CA ASN A 341 16.59 11.64 -4.23
C ASN A 341 17.14 10.37 -3.58
N THR A 342 17.33 10.40 -2.26
CA THR A 342 17.92 9.26 -1.53
C THR A 342 16.87 8.40 -0.83
N SER A 343 15.58 8.61 -1.16
CA SER A 343 14.45 7.99 -0.43
C SER A 343 14.13 6.57 -0.91
N ASN A 344 14.68 6.19 -2.06
CA ASN A 344 14.42 4.96 -2.83
C ASN A 344 15.70 4.12 -3.03
N ASP A 345 16.75 4.40 -2.26
CA ASP A 345 18.08 3.82 -2.42
C ASP A 345 18.26 2.51 -1.66
N SER A 346 17.21 2.01 -0.99
CA SER A 346 17.26 0.79 -0.19
C SER A 346 16.39 -0.32 -0.75
N ALA A 347 16.88 -1.56 -0.68
CA ALA A 347 16.11 -2.75 -1.02
C ALA A 347 16.29 -3.83 0.05
N SER A 348 15.18 -4.45 0.45
CA SER A 348 15.15 -5.55 1.41
C SER A 348 14.58 -6.81 0.76
N ASP A 349 15.08 -7.95 1.20
CA ASP A 349 14.65 -9.27 0.74
C ASP A 349 14.39 -10.18 1.95
N VAL A 350 13.17 -10.71 2.05
CA VAL A 350 12.74 -11.60 3.14
C VAL A 350 12.97 -13.04 2.70
N THR A 351 13.90 -13.70 3.36
CA THR A 351 14.33 -15.06 3.00
C THR A 351 13.85 -16.07 4.03
N SER A 352 13.01 -16.99 3.57
CA SER A 352 12.61 -18.17 4.36
C SER A 352 13.76 -19.17 4.46
N ILE A 353 13.99 -19.68 5.67
CA ILE A 353 15.01 -20.67 6.00
C ILE A 353 14.31 -21.90 6.57
N ASN A 354 14.43 -23.03 5.88
CA ASN A 354 13.96 -24.31 6.38
C ASN A 354 14.87 -24.80 7.50
N GLY A 355 14.29 -25.33 8.58
CA GLY A 355 15.02 -26.08 9.58
C GLY A 355 15.60 -27.38 9.00
N THR A 356 16.72 -27.84 9.52
CA THR A 356 17.16 -29.23 9.28
C THR A 356 16.30 -30.18 10.12
N SER A 357 16.08 -31.41 9.66
CA SER A 357 15.41 -32.44 10.47
C SER A 357 16.08 -32.57 11.83
N ASP A 358 15.30 -32.49 12.90
CA ASP A 358 15.79 -32.70 14.25
C ASP A 358 16.27 -34.15 14.41
N THR A 359 17.51 -34.32 14.84
CA THR A 359 18.15 -35.63 15.05
C THR A 359 18.42 -35.92 16.52
N THR A 360 18.15 -34.98 17.40
CA THR A 360 18.39 -35.14 18.83
C THR A 360 17.10 -35.63 19.48
N PRO A 361 17.12 -36.78 20.17
CA PRO A 361 15.93 -37.25 20.87
C PRO A 361 15.68 -36.45 22.16
N PRO A 362 14.40 -36.23 22.55
CA PRO A 362 14.06 -35.58 23.81
C PRO A 362 14.62 -36.30 25.04
N SER A 363 14.79 -35.55 26.14
CA SER A 363 15.11 -36.17 27.44
C SER A 363 13.98 -37.11 27.89
N ALA A 364 14.30 -38.10 28.73
CA ALA A 364 13.24 -38.92 29.34
C ALA A 364 12.31 -38.04 30.22
N PRO A 365 10.97 -38.26 30.20
CA PRO A 365 10.06 -37.58 31.11
C PRO A 365 10.36 -37.96 32.57
N GLY A 366 10.31 -36.98 33.46
CA GLY A 366 10.64 -37.18 34.87
C GLY A 366 9.41 -37.47 35.74
N SER A 367 9.59 -38.15 36.87
CA SER A 367 8.63 -38.20 37.99
C SER A 367 7.16 -38.48 37.60
N LEU A 368 6.90 -39.51 36.78
CA LEU A 368 5.54 -39.93 36.48
C LEU A 368 4.80 -40.36 37.76
N THR A 369 3.63 -39.77 37.98
CA THR A 369 2.74 -40.03 39.12
C THR A 369 1.33 -40.29 38.62
N ALA A 370 0.60 -41.11 39.37
CA ALA A 370 -0.80 -41.42 39.11
C ALA A 370 -1.63 -41.12 40.37
N THR A 371 -2.73 -40.40 40.22
CA THR A 371 -3.66 -40.10 41.32
C THR A 371 -5.07 -40.56 40.94
N GLU A 372 -5.79 -41.16 41.87
CA GLU A 372 -7.18 -41.57 41.66
C GLU A 372 -8.07 -40.35 41.36
N ALA A 373 -8.90 -40.45 40.32
CA ALA A 373 -9.84 -39.41 39.91
C ALA A 373 -11.31 -39.89 39.94
N GLY A 374 -11.54 -41.19 40.17
CA GLY A 374 -12.86 -41.81 40.34
C GLY A 374 -12.79 -43.33 40.20
N GLY A 375 -13.92 -44.02 40.35
CA GLY A 375 -13.99 -45.50 40.35
C GLY A 375 -13.54 -46.19 39.05
N SER A 376 -13.33 -45.44 37.97
CA SER A 376 -12.82 -45.92 36.69
C SER A 376 -11.81 -44.97 36.03
N GLN A 377 -11.26 -44.00 36.76
CA GLN A 377 -10.37 -42.97 36.20
C GLN A 377 -9.17 -42.68 37.11
N ILE A 378 -8.02 -42.45 36.48
CA ILE A 378 -6.80 -41.94 37.10
C ILE A 378 -6.31 -40.70 36.33
N ASN A 379 -5.73 -39.75 37.06
CA ASN A 379 -4.99 -38.63 36.48
C ASN A 379 -3.49 -38.97 36.49
N LEU A 380 -2.82 -38.74 35.36
CA LEU A 380 -1.38 -38.89 35.23
C LEU A 380 -0.70 -37.51 35.21
N SER A 381 0.44 -37.38 35.89
CA SER A 381 1.27 -36.18 35.87
C SER A 381 2.74 -36.55 35.84
N TRP A 382 3.54 -35.83 35.05
CA TRP A 382 4.99 -36.03 34.92
C TRP A 382 5.69 -34.68 34.75
N VAL A 383 6.98 -34.64 35.05
CA VAL A 383 7.87 -33.55 34.68
C VAL A 383 8.18 -33.66 33.19
N ALA A 384 7.93 -32.59 32.46
CA ALA A 384 8.09 -32.56 31.00
C ALA A 384 9.54 -32.84 30.57
N SER A 385 9.67 -33.55 29.47
CA SER A 385 10.91 -33.69 28.72
C SER A 385 11.37 -32.34 28.16
N THR A 386 12.67 -32.19 27.99
CA THR A 386 13.31 -31.05 27.32
C THR A 386 14.02 -31.52 26.06
N ASP A 387 14.06 -30.67 25.05
CA ASP A 387 14.65 -30.95 23.75
C ASP A 387 15.15 -29.63 23.10
N ASN A 388 16.03 -29.71 22.09
CA ASN A 388 16.57 -28.55 21.36
C ASN A 388 15.60 -27.96 20.32
N VAL A 389 14.68 -28.74 19.75
CA VAL A 389 13.63 -28.25 18.84
C VAL A 389 12.27 -28.30 19.54
N GLY A 390 11.99 -29.39 20.25
CA GLY A 390 10.78 -29.52 21.05
C GLY A 390 10.29 -30.97 21.16
N VAL A 391 9.49 -31.23 22.19
CA VAL A 391 8.87 -32.55 22.38
C VAL A 391 7.60 -32.62 21.54
N ALA A 392 7.53 -33.55 20.59
CA ALA A 392 6.36 -33.70 19.72
C ALA A 392 5.16 -34.33 20.46
N HIS A 393 5.41 -35.40 21.21
CA HIS A 393 4.40 -36.13 21.97
C HIS A 393 5.03 -37.03 23.05
N TYR A 394 4.21 -37.52 23.97
CA TYR A 394 4.46 -38.62 24.88
C TYR A 394 3.58 -39.81 24.49
N HIS A 395 4.16 -41.00 24.50
CA HIS A 395 3.40 -42.26 24.48
C HIS A 395 3.01 -42.61 25.92
N ILE A 396 1.72 -42.81 26.15
CA ILE A 396 1.18 -43.32 27.40
C ILE A 396 1.00 -44.82 27.23
N GLU A 397 1.74 -45.58 28.01
CA GLU A 397 1.70 -47.03 27.93
C GLU A 397 1.21 -47.64 29.24
N GLN A 398 0.39 -48.69 29.12
CA GLN A 398 -0.15 -49.43 30.24
C GLN A 398 0.45 -50.83 30.31
N CYS A 399 0.80 -51.24 31.52
CA CYS A 399 1.11 -52.61 31.86
C CYS A 399 -0.07 -53.22 32.63
N LEU A 400 -0.54 -54.39 32.19
CA LEU A 400 -1.65 -55.12 32.84
C LEU A 400 -1.20 -56.29 33.72
N SER A 401 0.10 -56.60 33.74
CA SER A 401 0.65 -57.73 34.50
C SER A 401 1.28 -57.29 35.82
N SER A 402 1.20 -58.12 36.85
CA SER A 402 1.76 -57.83 38.18
C SER A 402 3.29 -57.68 38.24
N ARG A 403 4.00 -57.83 37.11
CA ARG A 403 5.46 -57.71 37.01
C ARG A 403 5.96 -56.71 35.96
N CYS A 404 5.07 -56.02 35.24
CA CYS A 404 5.39 -55.01 34.23
C CYS A 404 6.64 -55.23 33.37
N SER A 405 6.65 -56.37 32.68
CA SER A 405 7.68 -56.69 31.68
C SER A 405 7.30 -56.25 30.27
N ASN A 406 6.00 -56.02 29.99
CA ASN A 406 5.49 -55.57 28.69
C ASN A 406 4.52 -54.41 28.89
N PHE A 407 4.65 -53.41 28.03
CA PHE A 407 3.81 -52.23 27.98
C PHE A 407 3.06 -52.20 26.64
N THR A 408 1.80 -51.81 26.68
CA THR A 408 0.98 -51.56 25.50
C THR A 408 0.67 -50.07 25.46
N GLU A 409 0.97 -49.39 24.36
CA GLU A 409 0.54 -48.01 24.18
C GLU A 409 -0.99 -47.90 24.22
N ILE A 410 -1.50 -47.02 25.07
CA ILE A 410 -2.93 -46.76 25.25
C ILE A 410 -3.33 -45.36 24.75
N ALA A 411 -2.38 -44.43 24.63
CA ALA A 411 -2.61 -43.11 24.06
C ALA A 411 -1.30 -42.42 23.65
N THR A 412 -1.39 -41.46 22.73
CA THR A 412 -0.34 -40.50 22.42
C THR A 412 -0.85 -39.10 22.80
N VAL A 413 -0.07 -38.32 23.55
CA VAL A 413 -0.45 -36.98 24.02
C VAL A 413 0.64 -35.95 23.67
N GLY A 414 0.29 -34.72 23.29
CA GLY A 414 1.29 -33.68 22.96
C GLY A 414 2.23 -33.33 24.14
N SER A 415 3.18 -32.41 23.93
CA SER A 415 4.10 -32.01 25.02
C SER A 415 3.47 -31.15 26.11
N ASN A 416 2.40 -30.42 25.79
CA ASN A 416 1.57 -29.65 26.71
C ASN A 416 0.12 -29.56 26.20
N PRO A 417 -0.60 -30.68 25.99
CA PRO A 417 -1.97 -30.62 25.51
C PRO A 417 -2.83 -29.85 26.51
N ILE A 418 -3.79 -29.08 26.00
CA ILE A 418 -4.77 -28.45 26.86
C ILE A 418 -5.55 -29.55 27.58
N SER A 419 -5.47 -29.58 28.91
CA SER A 419 -6.06 -30.62 29.74
C SER A 419 -7.55 -30.42 30.05
N GLY A 420 -8.11 -29.28 29.66
CA GLY A 420 -9.54 -28.98 29.80
C GLY A 420 -9.90 -27.55 29.35
N PRO A 421 -11.20 -27.27 29.20
CA PRO A 421 -11.70 -25.99 28.70
C PRO A 421 -11.35 -24.82 29.63
N LEU A 422 -11.27 -23.63 29.05
CA LEU A 422 -11.19 -22.39 29.83
C LEU A 422 -12.46 -22.21 30.65
N SER A 423 -12.29 -21.70 31.86
CA SER A 423 -13.38 -21.23 32.70
C SER A 423 -13.18 -19.75 33.06
N ALA A 424 -14.26 -19.05 33.38
CA ALA A 424 -14.15 -17.68 33.88
C ALA A 424 -13.46 -17.67 35.26
N SER A 425 -12.52 -16.75 35.46
CA SER A 425 -11.95 -16.52 36.79
C SER A 425 -12.95 -15.74 37.67
N PRO A 426 -12.92 -15.88 39.01
CA PRO A 426 -13.59 -15.00 39.95
C PRO A 426 -13.22 -13.52 39.77
N ASN A 427 -12.03 -13.24 39.25
CA ASN A 427 -11.75 -11.92 38.69
C ASN A 427 -12.27 -11.90 37.24
N PRO A 428 -13.28 -11.08 36.93
CA PRO A 428 -13.95 -11.10 35.63
C PRO A 428 -13.06 -10.69 34.45
N SER A 429 -11.85 -10.18 34.69
CA SER A 429 -10.89 -9.80 33.66
C SER A 429 -10.02 -10.95 33.13
N TYR A 430 -10.11 -12.15 33.71
CA TYR A 430 -9.22 -13.27 33.36
C TYR A 430 -9.97 -14.58 33.14
N PHE A 431 -9.38 -15.46 32.36
CA PHE A 431 -9.75 -16.87 32.30
C PHE A 431 -8.93 -17.69 33.30
N ARG A 432 -9.34 -18.93 33.52
CA ARG A 432 -8.56 -19.98 34.19
C ARG A 432 -8.47 -21.20 33.30
N ASP A 433 -7.31 -21.84 33.31
CA ASP A 433 -7.14 -23.18 32.74
C ASP A 433 -7.84 -24.25 33.61
N ALA A 434 -7.79 -25.50 33.16
CA ALA A 434 -8.42 -26.62 33.86
C ALA A 434 -7.81 -26.91 35.26
N SER A 435 -6.61 -26.41 35.55
CA SER A 435 -6.00 -26.49 36.89
C SER A 435 -6.52 -25.39 37.84
N GLY A 436 -7.29 -24.43 37.33
CA GLY A 436 -7.76 -23.26 38.06
C GLY A 436 -6.77 -22.09 38.06
N LYS A 437 -5.66 -22.19 37.32
CA LYS A 437 -4.65 -21.13 37.24
C LYS A 437 -5.13 -20.01 36.32
N PRO A 438 -5.07 -18.73 36.74
CA PRO A 438 -5.37 -17.61 35.86
C PRO A 438 -4.47 -17.61 34.62
N ILE A 439 -5.07 -17.38 33.46
CA ILE A 439 -4.38 -17.34 32.16
C ILE A 439 -4.76 -16.07 31.39
N ILE A 440 -3.76 -15.51 30.72
CA ILE A 440 -3.93 -14.44 29.73
C ILE A 440 -3.80 -15.09 28.36
N LEU A 441 -4.81 -14.89 27.50
CA LEU A 441 -4.76 -15.32 26.12
C LEU A 441 -3.89 -14.34 25.33
N ASN A 442 -2.81 -14.85 24.76
CA ASN A 442 -1.87 -14.12 23.93
C ASN A 442 -1.67 -14.90 22.63
N GLY A 443 -1.91 -14.24 21.51
CA GLY A 443 -2.00 -14.91 20.23
C GLY A 443 -1.74 -14.02 19.03
N SER A 444 -1.55 -14.68 17.91
CA SER A 444 -1.50 -14.09 16.57
C SER A 444 -2.38 -14.92 15.63
N HIS A 445 -2.82 -14.35 14.51
CA HIS A 445 -3.64 -15.04 13.52
C HIS A 445 -3.40 -14.50 12.11
N THR A 446 -3.83 -15.28 11.12
CA THR A 446 -3.96 -14.87 9.71
C THR A 446 -5.31 -15.34 9.18
N TRP A 447 -5.88 -14.66 8.19
CA TRP A 447 -7.25 -14.90 7.73
C TRP A 447 -7.44 -16.22 6.95
N ASN A 448 -6.39 -16.72 6.30
CA ASN A 448 -6.40 -17.95 5.50
C ASN A 448 -6.01 -19.21 6.30
N ASN A 449 -6.05 -19.16 7.63
CA ASN A 449 -5.59 -20.25 8.48
C ASN A 449 -6.63 -21.34 8.74
N LEU A 450 -7.83 -21.28 8.16
CA LEU A 450 -8.76 -22.43 8.06
C LEU A 450 -9.01 -22.84 6.60
N GLN A 451 -9.26 -21.87 5.73
CA GLN A 451 -9.51 -22.06 4.30
C GLN A 451 -8.34 -21.51 3.50
N ASP A 452 -7.92 -22.27 2.49
CA ASP A 452 -6.81 -21.87 1.62
C ASP A 452 -7.28 -20.78 0.66
N TRP A 453 -6.45 -19.76 0.47
CA TRP A 453 -6.71 -18.61 -0.41
C TRP A 453 -5.69 -18.61 -1.55
N GLY A 454 -6.02 -18.02 -2.69
CA GLY A 454 -5.07 -17.79 -3.77
C GLY A 454 -5.67 -16.92 -4.88
N THR A 455 -4.90 -16.60 -5.90
CA THR A 455 -5.31 -15.69 -6.99
C THR A 455 -5.49 -16.45 -8.29
N ASN A 456 -6.08 -15.81 -9.31
CA ASN A 456 -6.26 -16.40 -10.65
C ASN A 456 -7.06 -17.72 -10.64
N GLY A 457 -8.07 -17.83 -9.78
CA GLY A 457 -8.91 -19.03 -9.70
C GLY A 457 -8.31 -20.20 -8.92
N THR A 458 -7.06 -20.09 -8.44
CA THR A 458 -6.30 -21.21 -7.85
C THR A 458 -5.90 -20.93 -6.40
N PRO A 459 -6.43 -21.66 -5.41
CA PRO A 459 -6.00 -21.57 -4.02
C PRO A 459 -4.56 -22.05 -3.82
N GLN A 460 -3.83 -21.43 -2.90
CA GLN A 460 -2.52 -21.88 -2.46
C GLN A 460 -2.64 -22.56 -1.08
N SER A 461 -1.98 -23.71 -0.94
CA SER A 461 -2.03 -24.45 0.33
C SER A 461 -1.37 -23.65 1.46
N PHE A 462 -2.09 -23.48 2.56
CA PHE A 462 -1.55 -22.90 3.78
C PHE A 462 -0.84 -23.98 4.62
N ASP A 463 0.46 -23.80 4.87
CA ASP A 463 1.22 -24.69 5.76
C ASP A 463 0.84 -24.43 7.22
N PHE A 464 -0.21 -25.13 7.66
CA PHE A 464 -0.74 -24.98 9.00
C PHE A 464 0.21 -25.48 10.08
N ASN A 465 1.04 -26.49 9.79
CA ASN A 465 1.98 -27.03 10.77
C ASN A 465 3.10 -26.02 11.05
N ALA A 466 3.64 -25.40 10.01
CA ALA A 466 4.60 -24.30 10.15
C ALA A 466 4.00 -23.13 10.95
N PHE A 467 2.73 -22.80 10.72
CA PHE A 467 2.02 -21.78 11.50
C PHE A 467 1.91 -22.15 12.99
N VAL A 468 1.54 -23.39 13.33
CA VAL A 468 1.50 -23.84 14.73
C VAL A 468 2.89 -23.78 15.37
N GLN A 469 3.93 -24.20 14.66
CA GLN A 469 5.32 -24.14 15.13
C GLN A 469 5.75 -22.69 15.41
N ASP A 470 5.39 -21.75 14.53
CA ASP A 470 5.68 -20.33 14.70
C ASP A 470 4.98 -19.74 15.93
N LEU A 471 3.70 -20.07 16.14
CA LEU A 471 2.97 -19.68 17.34
C LEU A 471 3.65 -20.21 18.61
N SER A 472 4.02 -21.49 18.63
CA SER A 472 4.71 -22.11 19.76
C SER A 472 6.09 -21.49 20.01
N ALA A 473 6.87 -21.22 18.97
CA ALA A 473 8.19 -20.59 19.07
C ALA A 473 8.12 -19.19 19.70
N HIS A 474 7.04 -18.46 19.43
CA HIS A 474 6.77 -17.14 20.00
C HIS A 474 5.99 -17.18 21.32
N ARG A 475 5.76 -18.38 21.88
CA ARG A 475 5.04 -18.61 23.14
C ARG A 475 3.60 -18.08 23.14
N HIS A 476 2.96 -18.07 21.97
CA HIS A 476 1.53 -17.84 21.87
C HIS A 476 0.77 -19.04 22.46
N ASN A 477 -0.30 -18.77 23.18
CA ASN A 477 -1.19 -19.77 23.78
C ASN A 477 -2.63 -19.66 23.26
N PHE A 478 -2.86 -18.75 22.31
CA PHE A 478 -4.15 -18.53 21.68
C PHE A 478 -4.01 -18.22 20.18
N THR A 479 -4.99 -18.58 19.36
CA THR A 479 -5.15 -18.08 17.98
C THR A 479 -6.62 -18.07 17.57
N LEU A 480 -6.92 -17.57 16.37
CA LEU A 480 -8.27 -17.54 15.80
C LEU A 480 -8.29 -18.33 14.50
N LEU A 481 -9.23 -19.26 14.32
CA LEU A 481 -9.51 -19.86 13.02
C LEU A 481 -10.63 -19.10 12.31
N TRP A 482 -10.28 -18.48 11.19
CA TRP A 482 -11.18 -17.62 10.42
C TRP A 482 -12.00 -18.41 9.42
N ARG A 483 -13.33 -18.32 9.53
CA ARG A 483 -14.23 -18.77 8.48
C ARG A 483 -14.35 -17.70 7.42
N THR A 484 -14.27 -18.11 6.16
CA THR A 484 -14.52 -17.26 5.01
C THR A 484 -15.78 -17.70 4.27
N GLU A 485 -16.78 -16.84 4.29
CA GLU A 485 -18.08 -17.03 3.65
C GLU A 485 -18.04 -17.01 2.12
N LEU A 486 -17.17 -16.16 1.55
CA LEU A 486 -17.07 -15.93 0.11
C LEU A 486 -16.20 -16.95 -0.60
N ALA A 487 -16.63 -17.40 -1.77
CA ALA A 487 -15.82 -18.25 -2.64
C ALA A 487 -14.80 -17.43 -3.44
N THR A 488 -15.13 -16.17 -3.75
CA THR A 488 -14.22 -15.21 -4.37
C THR A 488 -14.34 -13.85 -3.68
N PHE A 489 -13.20 -13.25 -3.32
CA PHE A 489 -13.11 -11.86 -2.89
C PHE A 489 -12.81 -10.98 -4.08
N CYS A 490 -13.65 -9.96 -4.30
CA CYS A 490 -13.41 -8.97 -5.34
C CYS A 490 -12.68 -7.75 -4.78
N GLY A 491 -11.51 -7.44 -5.37
CA GLY A 491 -10.81 -6.19 -5.10
C GLY A 491 -10.30 -5.99 -3.68
N LEU A 492 -9.92 -7.09 -2.97
CA LEU A 492 -9.26 -7.00 -1.66
C LEU A 492 -8.02 -6.10 -1.77
N PRO A 493 -7.94 -4.96 -1.05
CA PRO A 493 -6.82 -4.03 -1.16
C PRO A 493 -5.51 -4.76 -0.85
N SER A 494 -4.70 -4.95 -1.88
CA SER A 494 -3.32 -5.40 -1.76
C SER A 494 -2.40 -4.24 -2.10
N THR A 495 -1.08 -4.42 -1.97
CA THR A 495 -0.10 -3.41 -2.39
C THR A 495 -0.07 -3.20 -3.92
N ALA A 496 -0.89 -3.94 -4.69
CA ALA A 496 -1.00 -3.79 -6.13
C ALA A 496 -1.98 -2.66 -6.51
N SER A 497 -1.65 -1.92 -7.57
CA SER A 497 -2.51 -0.87 -8.14
C SER A 497 -3.83 -1.41 -8.73
N SER A 498 -3.89 -2.70 -9.06
CA SER A 498 -5.09 -3.43 -9.45
C SER A 498 -5.06 -4.80 -8.76
N PRO A 499 -5.59 -4.90 -7.53
CA PRO A 499 -5.52 -6.14 -6.77
C PRO A 499 -6.26 -7.27 -7.50
N PRO A 500 -5.68 -8.48 -7.60
CA PRO A 500 -6.36 -9.63 -8.17
C PRO A 500 -7.49 -10.10 -7.23
N ASP A 501 -8.51 -10.73 -7.81
CA ASP A 501 -9.52 -11.43 -7.04
C ASP A 501 -8.90 -12.65 -6.35
N PHE A 502 -9.31 -12.90 -5.11
CA PHE A 502 -8.86 -14.05 -4.34
C PHE A 502 -9.91 -15.15 -4.37
N THR A 503 -9.52 -16.34 -4.81
CA THR A 503 -10.30 -17.57 -4.71
C THR A 503 -10.05 -18.24 -3.38
N VAL A 504 -11.15 -18.64 -2.74
CA VAL A 504 -11.17 -19.43 -1.52
C VAL A 504 -11.70 -20.79 -1.86
N ASP A 505 -11.08 -21.82 -1.30
CA ASP A 505 -11.55 -23.19 -1.47
C ASP A 505 -11.79 -23.87 -0.14
N LEU A 506 -12.58 -24.94 -0.23
CA LEU A 506 -13.11 -25.71 0.88
C LEU A 506 -14.17 -24.93 1.67
N HIS A 507 -15.43 -25.02 1.22
CA HIS A 507 -16.60 -24.48 1.92
C HIS A 507 -17.37 -25.56 2.69
N PRO A 508 -18.22 -25.17 3.67
CA PRO A 508 -19.00 -26.12 4.47
C PRO A 508 -20.01 -26.96 3.66
N TRP A 509 -20.40 -26.51 2.48
CA TRP A 509 -21.37 -27.19 1.60
C TRP A 509 -20.70 -27.75 0.36
N GLN A 510 -21.24 -28.84 -0.16
CA GLN A 510 -20.74 -29.47 -1.37
C GLN A 510 -21.05 -28.61 -2.60
N ARG A 511 -20.06 -28.46 -3.48
CA ARG A 511 -20.20 -27.76 -4.76
C ARG A 511 -20.44 -28.76 -5.90
N THR A 512 -21.54 -29.52 -5.81
CA THR A 512 -21.88 -30.66 -6.68
C THR A 512 -23.18 -30.48 -7.46
N GLY A 513 -23.83 -29.33 -7.33
CA GLY A 513 -25.12 -29.06 -7.96
C GLY A 513 -25.01 -28.86 -9.47
N PRO A 514 -26.06 -29.21 -10.25
CA PRO A 514 -26.10 -28.91 -11.68
C PRO A 514 -26.07 -27.41 -11.98
N GLY A 515 -25.57 -27.06 -13.16
CA GLY A 515 -25.47 -25.68 -13.64
C GLY A 515 -24.28 -24.91 -13.09
N THR A 516 -24.12 -23.68 -13.56
CA THR A 516 -22.99 -22.81 -13.25
C THR A 516 -23.42 -21.71 -12.28
N ALA A 517 -22.62 -21.51 -11.23
CA ALA A 517 -22.72 -20.38 -10.31
C ALA A 517 -22.06 -19.12 -10.90
N THR A 518 -22.19 -17.98 -10.25
CA THR A 518 -21.68 -16.69 -10.76
C THR A 518 -20.16 -16.60 -10.84
N ASP A 519 -19.45 -17.46 -10.12
CA ASP A 519 -17.98 -17.61 -10.17
C ASP A 519 -17.51 -18.62 -11.23
N GLY A 520 -18.41 -19.12 -12.08
CA GLY A 520 -18.08 -20.05 -13.17
C GLY A 520 -17.90 -21.51 -12.73
N LYS A 521 -18.03 -21.83 -11.44
CA LYS A 521 -17.94 -23.20 -10.91
C LYS A 521 -19.34 -23.83 -10.75
N PRO A 522 -19.46 -25.14 -10.48
CA PRO A 522 -20.77 -25.76 -10.21
C PRO A 522 -21.50 -25.07 -9.05
N ARG A 523 -22.83 -25.15 -9.02
CA ARG A 523 -23.62 -24.60 -7.91
C ARG A 523 -23.46 -25.41 -6.64
N PHE A 524 -23.66 -24.78 -5.48
CA PHE A 524 -23.70 -25.45 -4.20
C PHE A 524 -24.99 -26.28 -4.02
N ASP A 525 -24.85 -27.44 -3.38
CA ASP A 525 -25.95 -28.18 -2.77
C ASP A 525 -25.91 -27.95 -1.26
N LEU A 526 -26.65 -26.94 -0.80
CA LEU A 526 -26.68 -26.50 0.59
C LEU A 526 -27.28 -27.55 1.54
N SER A 527 -27.95 -28.57 1.00
CA SER A 527 -28.45 -29.71 1.79
C SER A 527 -27.36 -30.72 2.14
N LYS A 528 -26.17 -30.62 1.51
CA LYS A 528 -25.06 -31.55 1.69
C LYS A 528 -23.84 -30.85 2.25
N LEU A 529 -23.45 -31.27 3.44
CA LEU A 529 -22.23 -30.79 4.09
C LEU A 529 -20.99 -31.44 3.46
N SER A 530 -19.91 -30.67 3.40
CA SER A 530 -18.62 -31.07 2.85
C SER A 530 -17.76 -31.71 3.94
N GLN A 531 -17.68 -33.03 3.99
CA GLN A 531 -16.86 -33.73 4.99
C GLN A 531 -15.38 -33.27 5.00
N PRO A 532 -14.71 -33.04 3.84
CA PRO A 532 -13.35 -32.51 3.82
C PRO A 532 -13.15 -31.17 4.55
N TYR A 533 -14.17 -30.29 4.59
CA TYR A 533 -14.13 -29.06 5.36
C TYR A 533 -14.01 -29.33 6.86
N PHE A 534 -14.87 -30.22 7.37
CA PHE A 534 -14.91 -30.59 8.78
C PHE A 534 -13.68 -31.41 9.20
N ASP A 535 -13.16 -32.27 8.32
CA ASP A 535 -11.90 -33.00 8.55
C ASP A 535 -10.73 -32.03 8.72
N ARG A 536 -10.64 -31.00 7.85
CA ARG A 536 -9.62 -29.96 7.98
C ARG A 536 -9.79 -29.15 9.27
N LEU A 537 -11.01 -28.72 9.58
CA LEU A 537 -11.31 -27.99 10.80
C LEU A 537 -10.86 -28.77 12.05
N ARG A 538 -11.25 -30.05 12.14
CA ARG A 538 -10.85 -30.94 13.26
C ARG A 538 -9.34 -31.09 13.33
N THR A 539 -8.69 -31.39 12.20
CA THR A 539 -7.24 -31.57 12.14
C THR A 539 -6.49 -30.32 12.63
N ARG A 540 -6.92 -29.13 12.21
CA ARG A 540 -6.29 -27.86 12.61
C ARG A 540 -6.51 -27.56 14.10
N VAL A 541 -7.71 -27.79 14.64
CA VAL A 541 -7.98 -27.61 16.08
C VAL A 541 -7.19 -28.61 16.93
N GLN A 542 -7.07 -29.87 16.48
CA GLN A 542 -6.27 -30.89 17.14
C GLN A 542 -4.77 -30.55 17.16
N ALA A 543 -4.24 -30.05 16.06
CA ALA A 543 -2.84 -29.61 16.00
C ALA A 543 -2.55 -28.49 17.01
N LEU A 544 -3.45 -27.50 17.13
CA LEU A 544 -3.36 -26.44 18.14
C LEU A 544 -3.50 -27.00 19.57
N ASN A 545 -4.41 -27.96 19.79
CA ASN A 545 -4.58 -28.60 21.10
C ASN A 545 -3.28 -29.28 21.54
N ASN A 546 -2.67 -30.04 20.63
CA ASN A 546 -1.43 -30.77 20.88
C ASN A 546 -0.26 -29.83 21.17
N ALA A 547 -0.29 -28.62 20.62
CA ALA A 547 0.68 -27.55 20.86
C ALA A 547 0.38 -26.71 22.12
N GLY A 548 -0.68 -27.01 22.88
CA GLY A 548 -1.07 -26.26 24.07
C GLY A 548 -1.68 -24.89 23.77
N ILE A 549 -2.31 -24.75 22.61
CA ILE A 549 -2.87 -23.50 22.11
C ILE A 549 -4.41 -23.58 22.10
N TYR A 550 -5.04 -22.65 22.82
CA TYR A 550 -6.47 -22.42 22.73
C TYR A 550 -6.83 -21.76 21.39
N VAL A 551 -8.02 -22.03 20.87
CA VAL A 551 -8.44 -21.54 19.56
C VAL A 551 -9.84 -20.95 19.60
N GLY A 552 -9.96 -19.71 19.14
CA GLY A 552 -11.25 -19.11 18.82
C GLY A 552 -11.71 -19.59 17.46
N VAL A 553 -12.81 -20.33 17.38
CA VAL A 553 -13.39 -20.81 16.11
C VAL A 553 -14.55 -19.90 15.73
N PHE A 554 -14.41 -19.14 14.64
CA PHE A 554 -15.48 -18.32 14.12
C PHE A 554 -16.57 -19.18 13.46
N LEU A 555 -17.79 -19.08 13.98
CA LEU A 555 -18.98 -19.68 13.38
C LEU A 555 -19.45 -18.86 12.18
N PHE A 556 -19.49 -17.54 12.37
CA PHE A 556 -19.90 -16.53 11.40
C PHE A 556 -19.02 -15.30 11.60
N THR A 557 -18.60 -14.66 10.50
CA THR A 557 -17.82 -13.41 10.58
C THR A 557 -18.59 -12.22 10.01
N GLY A 558 -19.25 -12.38 8.87
CA GLY A 558 -19.99 -11.31 8.18
C GLY A 558 -19.12 -10.23 7.53
N GLU A 559 -17.90 -10.01 8.02
CA GLU A 559 -16.94 -9.02 7.53
C GLU A 559 -16.72 -9.13 6.02
N TRP A 560 -16.45 -10.35 5.53
CA TRP A 560 -16.16 -10.59 4.12
C TRP A 560 -17.33 -10.23 3.21
N LEU A 561 -18.55 -10.54 3.66
CA LEU A 561 -19.80 -10.24 2.93
C LEU A 561 -20.13 -8.75 2.96
N ASN A 562 -19.69 -8.02 3.98
CA ASN A 562 -19.97 -6.60 4.05
C ASN A 562 -19.09 -5.80 3.08
N VAL A 563 -17.85 -6.23 2.88
CA VAL A 563 -16.84 -5.42 2.20
C VAL A 563 -16.54 -5.89 0.76
N TYR A 564 -16.58 -7.20 0.48
CA TYR A 564 -15.99 -7.76 -0.76
C TYR A 564 -16.97 -8.48 -1.68
N ARG A 565 -18.28 -8.23 -1.55
CA ARG A 565 -19.31 -8.78 -2.46
C ARG A 565 -19.16 -8.24 -3.87
N CYS A 566 -19.43 -9.08 -4.85
CA CYS A 566 -19.49 -8.69 -6.26
C CYS A 566 -20.39 -9.66 -7.04
N ALA A 567 -20.78 -9.27 -8.26
CA ALA A 567 -21.69 -10.08 -9.06
C ALA A 567 -21.17 -11.51 -9.34
N THR A 568 -19.85 -11.72 -9.31
CA THR A 568 -19.14 -12.98 -9.61
C THR A 568 -18.53 -13.65 -8.38
N ASP A 569 -18.94 -13.28 -7.17
CA ASP A 569 -18.31 -13.76 -5.91
C ASP A 569 -18.55 -15.25 -5.60
N GLY A 570 -19.51 -15.88 -6.28
CA GLY A 570 -19.87 -17.28 -6.06
C GLY A 570 -20.45 -17.59 -4.67
N TYR A 571 -20.93 -16.59 -3.93
CA TYR A 571 -21.41 -16.75 -2.55
C TYR A 571 -22.52 -17.80 -2.43
N PRO A 572 -22.42 -18.82 -1.53
CA PRO A 572 -23.35 -19.94 -1.49
C PRO A 572 -24.83 -19.57 -1.30
N PHE A 573 -25.12 -18.50 -0.55
CA PHE A 573 -26.49 -18.08 -0.25
C PHE A 573 -27.05 -17.04 -1.22
N SER A 574 -26.34 -16.69 -2.28
CA SER A 574 -26.96 -15.94 -3.39
C SER A 574 -27.78 -16.89 -4.27
N GLY A 575 -29.01 -16.48 -4.61
CA GLY A 575 -29.96 -17.31 -5.37
C GLY A 575 -29.37 -18.08 -6.56
N PRO A 576 -28.56 -17.45 -7.44
CA PRO A 576 -27.97 -18.13 -8.60
C PRO A 576 -26.90 -19.20 -8.26
N ASN A 577 -26.38 -19.23 -7.04
CA ASN A 577 -25.18 -19.99 -6.68
C ASN A 577 -25.47 -21.31 -5.96
N ASN A 578 -26.72 -21.60 -5.64
CA ASN A 578 -27.15 -22.88 -5.07
C ASN A 578 -28.33 -23.48 -5.82
N ILE A 579 -28.58 -24.78 -5.59
CA ILE A 579 -29.69 -25.51 -6.21
C ILE A 579 -30.93 -25.58 -5.32
N ASN A 580 -30.84 -25.06 -4.11
CA ASN A 580 -31.86 -25.20 -3.06
C ASN A 580 -32.89 -24.07 -3.12
N GLY A 581 -32.72 -23.09 -4.01
CA GLY A 581 -33.61 -21.93 -4.13
C GLY A 581 -33.49 -20.96 -2.96
N ILE A 582 -32.35 -20.97 -2.26
CA ILE A 582 -32.08 -20.09 -1.13
C ILE A 582 -31.44 -18.81 -1.65
N ASP A 583 -31.91 -17.66 -1.17
CA ASP A 583 -31.39 -16.36 -1.55
C ASP A 583 -31.33 -15.41 -0.36
N ASP A 584 -30.16 -14.82 -0.13
CA ASP A 584 -29.94 -13.75 0.84
C ASP A 584 -30.42 -12.39 0.35
N SER A 585 -30.89 -12.30 -0.90
CA SER A 585 -31.30 -11.04 -1.54
C SER A 585 -30.16 -10.02 -1.69
N GLY A 586 -28.91 -10.46 -1.57
CA GLY A 586 -27.71 -9.63 -1.64
C GLY A 586 -27.24 -9.02 -0.31
N GLY A 587 -25.98 -8.57 -0.26
CA GLY A 587 -25.39 -7.89 0.90
C GLY A 587 -24.88 -8.84 2.00
N SER A 588 -25.39 -8.70 3.22
CA SER A 588 -24.98 -9.51 4.39
C SER A 588 -26.17 -10.11 5.14
N ASN A 589 -27.34 -10.17 4.50
CA ASN A 589 -28.61 -10.59 5.12
C ASN A 589 -28.61 -12.04 5.63
N SER A 590 -27.74 -12.90 5.11
CA SER A 590 -27.51 -14.25 5.63
C SER A 590 -26.83 -14.26 7.00
N ILE A 591 -26.30 -13.13 7.48
CA ILE A 591 -25.61 -12.99 8.76
C ILE A 591 -26.36 -12.04 9.71
N THR A 592 -26.95 -10.95 9.20
CA THR A 592 -27.63 -9.91 10.01
C THR A 592 -29.08 -10.25 10.40
N MET A 593 -29.51 -11.49 10.15
CA MET A 593 -30.88 -11.96 10.25
C MET A 593 -31.60 -11.53 11.54
N THR A 594 -32.78 -10.93 11.41
CA THR A 594 -33.60 -10.50 12.56
C THR A 594 -34.69 -11.51 12.97
N ALA A 595 -34.91 -12.55 12.16
CA ALA A 595 -35.84 -13.63 12.42
C ALA A 595 -35.42 -14.92 11.68
N PRO A 596 -35.83 -16.12 12.16
CA PRO A 596 -35.56 -17.38 11.46
C PRO A 596 -36.14 -17.40 10.04
N ASN A 597 -35.36 -17.92 9.09
CA ASN A 597 -35.80 -18.14 7.72
C ASN A 597 -35.16 -19.42 7.12
N ALA A 598 -35.31 -19.65 5.82
CA ALA A 598 -34.74 -20.82 5.14
C ALA A 598 -33.21 -20.95 5.28
N ILE A 599 -32.48 -19.83 5.36
CA ILE A 599 -31.03 -19.80 5.60
C ILE A 599 -30.71 -20.31 7.02
N THR A 600 -31.52 -19.94 8.03
CA THR A 600 -31.31 -20.39 9.42
C THR A 600 -31.27 -21.91 9.52
N ALA A 601 -32.18 -22.62 8.86
CA ALA A 601 -32.19 -24.09 8.91
C ALA A 601 -30.89 -24.71 8.34
N ILE A 602 -30.32 -24.10 7.30
CA ILE A 602 -29.04 -24.52 6.73
C ILE A 602 -27.87 -24.20 7.67
N GLN A 603 -27.90 -23.03 8.31
CA GLN A 603 -26.89 -22.60 9.27
C GLN A 603 -26.95 -23.42 10.57
N ASP A 604 -28.14 -23.79 11.04
CA ASP A 604 -28.33 -24.66 12.20
C ASP A 604 -27.72 -26.05 11.94
N ALA A 605 -27.96 -26.62 10.75
CA ALA A 605 -27.33 -27.89 10.36
C ALA A 605 -25.79 -27.79 10.29
N TYR A 606 -25.28 -26.65 9.80
CA TYR A 606 -23.85 -26.36 9.81
C TYR A 606 -23.28 -26.26 11.22
N VAL A 607 -23.91 -25.48 12.11
CA VAL A 607 -23.48 -25.31 13.50
C VAL A 607 -23.55 -26.63 14.25
N GLN A 608 -24.62 -27.42 14.08
CA GLN A 608 -24.73 -28.75 14.68
C GLN A 608 -23.57 -29.65 14.26
N LYS A 609 -23.28 -29.74 12.95
CA LYS A 609 -22.15 -30.54 12.47
C LYS A 609 -20.82 -30.03 12.99
N LEU A 610 -20.66 -28.72 13.12
CA LEU A 610 -19.45 -28.09 13.65
C LEU A 610 -19.24 -28.44 15.14
N VAL A 611 -20.31 -28.39 15.95
CA VAL A 611 -20.31 -28.86 17.34
C VAL A 611 -19.99 -30.36 17.40
N ASP A 612 -20.67 -31.20 16.61
CA ASP A 612 -20.40 -32.65 16.56
C ASP A 612 -18.94 -32.97 16.18
N THR A 613 -18.32 -32.11 15.38
CA THR A 613 -16.94 -32.28 14.89
C THR A 613 -15.89 -31.94 15.95
N LEU A 614 -16.21 -31.08 16.91
CA LEU A 614 -15.21 -30.39 17.73
C LEU A 614 -15.49 -30.41 19.24
N ASN A 615 -16.71 -30.69 19.69
CA ASN A 615 -17.12 -30.52 21.08
C ASN A 615 -16.40 -31.43 22.09
N ASP A 616 -15.71 -32.47 21.61
CA ASP A 616 -14.84 -33.33 22.40
C ASP A 616 -13.45 -32.72 22.68
N LEU A 617 -13.06 -31.65 21.97
CA LEU A 617 -11.75 -31.02 22.10
C LEU A 617 -11.78 -29.89 23.15
N PRO A 618 -10.83 -29.86 24.10
CA PRO A 618 -10.89 -28.97 25.24
C PRO A 618 -10.37 -27.55 24.95
N ASN A 619 -9.77 -27.31 23.79
CA ASN A 619 -9.05 -26.07 23.51
C ASN A 619 -9.88 -25.01 22.77
N ILE A 620 -11.21 -25.11 22.74
CA ILE A 620 -12.06 -24.27 21.87
C ILE A 620 -12.74 -23.13 22.63
N LEU A 621 -12.78 -21.97 21.98
CA LEU A 621 -13.68 -20.86 22.29
C LEU A 621 -14.58 -20.62 21.07
N TRP A 622 -15.89 -20.77 21.25
CA TRP A 622 -16.86 -20.47 20.20
C TRP A 622 -16.95 -18.95 19.98
N LYS A 623 -16.71 -18.49 18.75
CA LYS A 623 -16.83 -17.08 18.38
C LYS A 623 -17.99 -16.85 17.42
N VAL A 624 -18.91 -15.98 17.84
CA VAL A 624 -20.03 -15.49 17.03
C VAL A 624 -19.76 -14.02 16.72
N SER A 625 -19.35 -13.75 15.47
CA SER A 625 -18.92 -12.45 14.94
C SER A 625 -17.70 -11.80 15.60
#